data_AF-A0A1M2YG34-F1
#
_entry.id   AF-A0A1M2YG34-F1
#
_cell.length_a   1.000
_cell.length_b   1.000
_cell.length_c   1.000
_cell.angle_alpha   90.00
_cell.angle_beta   90.00
_cell.angle_gamma   90.00
#
_symmetry.space_group_name_H-M   'P 1'
#
loop_
_entity.id
_entity.type
_entity.pdbx_description
1 polymer ?
#
loop_
_entity_poly.entity_id
_entity_poly.type
_entity_poly.pdbx_seq_one_letter_code
_entity_poly.pdbx_strand_id
1 'polypeptide(L)'
;MPNEINFMDLTVLKRIKPDTTVEKFGGLINSSFFDASNALGTLKLKGLVDFTTYVPGQNAISVTEMGKKLIEEADSKEKMPFDQLDLAILTQLSTGKRNLADLSTAVNISSKDLAMHLYKLSEQQYLSADIRNGVMDMSLTEKGFMQAKAGMPQQATQAQPQPQAQQQPKPAVQTQPQQTPAAPKPNPTTAPQPQQGPTPSNTAAAPMAATAQPQAAQQEQMQHPAEDKEIAEMQKQLSSQQVKKPSKTIYYVVAVVVIIIILAALFAKGIL
;
A
#
# COMPACT_ATOMS: atom_id res chain seq x y z
N MET A 1 10.06 -3.16 -20.12
CA MET A 1 9.64 -1.78 -19.82
C MET A 1 8.78 -1.84 -18.57
N PRO A 2 9.03 -1.02 -17.54
CA PRO A 2 8.34 -1.12 -16.25
C PRO A 2 6.91 -0.60 -16.40
N ASN A 3 6.04 -1.39 -17.03
CA ASN A 3 4.65 -1.02 -17.32
C ASN A 3 3.72 -1.18 -16.12
N GLU A 4 4.24 -1.64 -14.98
CA GLU A 4 3.48 -1.86 -13.75
C GLU A 4 3.89 -0.85 -12.66
N ILE A 5 3.86 0.44 -13.02
CA ILE A 5 3.85 1.50 -12.02
C ILE A 5 2.48 1.50 -11.35
N ASN A 6 2.46 1.47 -10.02
CA ASN A 6 1.25 1.55 -9.21
C ASN A 6 1.30 2.78 -8.28
N PHE A 7 0.20 3.06 -7.60
CA PHE A 7 0.09 4.22 -6.72
C PHE A 7 1.00 4.12 -5.48
N MET A 8 1.26 2.89 -5.01
CA MET A 8 2.21 2.61 -3.94
C MET A 8 3.62 3.04 -4.32
N ASP A 9 4.07 2.74 -5.55
CA ASP A 9 5.39 3.13 -6.02
C ASP A 9 5.56 4.65 -5.98
N LEU A 10 4.60 5.41 -6.50
CA LEU A 10 4.62 6.88 -6.50
C LEU A 10 4.66 7.45 -5.08
N THR A 11 3.81 6.92 -4.20
CA THR A 11 3.73 7.38 -2.81
C THR A 11 5.03 7.13 -2.05
N VAL A 12 5.62 5.95 -2.23
CA VAL A 12 6.91 5.57 -1.63
C VAL A 12 8.04 6.43 -2.21
N LEU A 13 8.06 6.62 -3.53
CA LEU A 13 9.08 7.39 -4.24
C LEU A 13 9.13 8.85 -3.76
N LYS A 14 7.98 9.48 -3.55
CA LYS A 14 7.88 10.86 -3.02
C LYS A 14 8.36 11.02 -1.58
N ARG A 15 8.39 9.93 -0.80
CA ARG A 15 8.87 9.95 0.60
C ARG A 15 10.40 9.91 0.69
N ILE A 16 11.09 9.61 -0.40
CA ILE A 16 12.56 9.58 -0.45
C ILE A 16 13.08 11.01 -0.54
N LYS A 17 13.87 11.40 0.46
CA LYS A 17 14.61 12.66 0.54
C LYS A 17 16.12 12.42 0.30
N PRO A 18 16.91 13.46 0.00
CA PRO A 18 18.35 13.30 -0.25
C PRO A 18 19.15 12.64 0.90
N ASP A 19 18.67 12.74 2.14
CA ASP A 19 19.28 12.18 3.34
C ASP A 19 18.67 10.81 3.75
N THR A 20 17.80 10.25 2.91
CA THR A 20 17.08 9.01 3.22
C THR A 20 18.00 7.80 3.04
N THR A 21 18.07 6.97 4.08
CA THR A 21 18.80 5.70 4.10
C THR A 21 17.85 4.53 4.23
N VAL A 22 18.26 3.35 3.76
CA VAL A 22 17.43 2.12 3.79
C VAL A 22 16.99 1.81 5.22
N GLU A 23 17.89 1.99 6.19
CA GLU A 23 17.67 1.68 7.60
C GLU A 23 16.63 2.61 8.26
N LYS A 24 16.53 3.86 7.79
CA LYS A 24 15.60 4.87 8.32
C LYS A 24 14.28 4.93 7.55
N PHE A 25 14.22 4.36 6.34
CA PHE A 25 13.10 4.56 5.44
C PHE A 25 11.77 4.01 5.99
N GLY A 26 11.79 2.88 6.70
CA GLY A 26 10.57 2.33 7.32
C GLY A 26 9.87 3.33 8.25
N GLY A 27 10.63 4.08 9.04
CA GLY A 27 10.09 5.13 9.90
C GLY A 27 9.45 6.30 9.13
N LEU A 28 9.91 6.61 7.91
CA LEU A 28 9.37 7.69 7.08
C LEU A 28 8.01 7.35 6.45
N ILE A 29 7.73 6.06 6.29
CA ILE A 29 6.48 5.55 5.70
C ILE A 29 5.59 4.82 6.71
N ASN A 30 5.85 4.97 8.02
CA ASN A 30 5.10 4.30 9.09
C ASN A 30 5.01 2.78 8.91
N SER A 31 6.07 2.16 8.40
CA SER A 31 6.10 0.73 8.09
C SER A 31 7.31 0.04 8.73
N SER A 32 7.26 -1.28 8.88
CA SER A 32 8.40 -2.05 9.35
C SER A 32 9.59 -1.92 8.39
N PHE A 33 10.81 -2.12 8.90
CA PHE A 33 12.01 -2.16 8.06
C PHE A 33 11.89 -3.19 6.92
N PHE A 34 11.25 -4.34 7.20
CA PHE A 34 11.07 -5.40 6.21
C PHE A 34 10.13 -4.96 5.07
N ASP A 35 8.96 -4.41 5.40
CA ASP A 35 8.00 -3.93 4.39
C ASP A 35 8.58 -2.79 3.55
N ALA A 36 9.29 -1.87 4.22
CA ALA A 36 9.96 -0.76 3.58
C ALA A 36 11.06 -1.25 2.62
N SER A 37 11.84 -2.26 3.04
CA SER A 37 12.85 -2.90 2.19
C SER A 37 12.22 -3.60 0.99
N ASN A 38 11.05 -4.23 1.15
CA ASN A 38 10.32 -4.85 0.05
C ASN A 38 9.81 -3.81 -0.97
N ALA A 39 9.25 -2.69 -0.48
CA ALA A 39 8.84 -1.57 -1.33
C ALA A 39 10.02 -0.95 -2.08
N LEU A 40 11.14 -0.69 -1.40
CA LEU A 40 12.37 -0.19 -2.01
C LEU A 40 12.96 -1.18 -3.01
N GLY A 41 12.94 -2.48 -2.71
CA GLY A 41 13.36 -3.54 -3.63
C GLY A 41 12.52 -3.54 -4.91
N THR A 42 11.20 -3.36 -4.79
CA THR A 42 10.29 -3.22 -5.93
C THR A 42 10.62 -1.98 -6.77
N LEU A 43 10.87 -0.83 -6.13
CA LEU A 43 11.30 0.39 -6.83
C LEU A 43 12.65 0.21 -7.55
N LYS A 44 13.60 -0.52 -6.93
CA LYS A 44 14.90 -0.82 -7.53
C LYS A 44 14.77 -1.73 -8.75
N LEU A 45 13.94 -2.77 -8.67
CA LEU A 45 13.64 -3.66 -9.81
C LEU A 45 12.98 -2.92 -10.97
N LYS A 46 12.12 -1.95 -10.66
CA LYS A 46 11.49 -1.05 -11.65
C LYS A 46 12.45 0.01 -12.20
N GLY A 47 13.66 0.11 -11.65
CA GLY A 47 14.66 1.09 -12.06
C GLY A 47 14.33 2.53 -11.65
N LEU A 48 13.51 2.72 -10.61
CA LEU A 48 13.08 4.03 -10.12
C LEU A 48 14.04 4.59 -9.06
N VAL A 49 14.69 3.72 -8.30
CA VAL A 49 15.68 4.08 -7.27
C VAL A 49 16.98 3.30 -7.46
N ASP A 50 18.06 3.83 -6.90
CA ASP A 50 19.35 3.16 -6.78
C ASP A 50 19.84 3.20 -5.33
N PHE A 51 20.65 2.21 -4.95
CA PHE A 51 21.27 2.10 -3.64
C PHE A 51 22.77 2.32 -3.80
N THR A 52 23.30 3.30 -3.08
CA THR A 52 24.73 3.52 -2.98
C THR A 52 25.20 2.97 -1.65
N THR A 53 25.95 1.88 -1.69
CA THR A 53 26.65 1.32 -0.54
C THR A 53 27.94 2.10 -0.32
N TYR A 54 28.03 2.86 0.77
CA TYR A 54 29.31 3.36 1.25
C TYR A 54 29.90 2.30 2.18
N VAL A 55 31.12 1.84 1.93
CA VAL A 55 31.83 0.93 2.85
C VAL A 55 32.96 1.71 3.52
N PRO A 56 32.94 1.87 4.86
CA PRO A 56 31.88 1.55 5.83
C PRO A 56 30.79 2.65 5.87
N GLY A 57 29.50 2.29 5.89
CA GLY A 57 28.42 3.29 5.84
C GLY A 57 27.00 2.74 5.66
N GLN A 58 26.01 3.63 5.85
CA GLN A 58 24.59 3.33 5.60
C GLN A 58 24.29 3.30 4.11
N ASN A 59 23.30 2.51 3.71
CA ASN A 59 22.88 2.44 2.31
C ASN A 59 22.04 3.67 1.97
N ALA A 60 22.62 4.58 1.17
CA ALA A 60 21.91 5.76 0.71
C ALA A 60 20.95 5.39 -0.43
N ILE A 61 19.76 5.95 -0.40
CA ILE A 61 18.75 5.76 -1.45
C ILE A 61 18.79 6.99 -2.36
N SER A 62 18.95 6.77 -3.65
CA SER A 62 18.90 7.84 -4.66
C SER A 62 17.77 7.58 -5.64
N VAL A 63 17.02 8.62 -5.99
CA VAL A 63 16.00 8.55 -7.04
C VAL A 63 16.70 8.66 -8.39
N THR A 64 16.52 7.67 -9.24
CA THR A 64 17.08 7.65 -10.60
C THR A 64 16.43 8.72 -11.48
N GLU A 65 17.00 8.96 -12.66
CA GLU A 65 16.39 9.85 -13.65
C GLU A 65 14.99 9.40 -14.07
N MET A 66 14.75 8.09 -14.17
CA MET A 66 13.43 7.53 -14.47
C MET A 66 12.43 7.81 -13.34
N GLY A 67 12.85 7.66 -12.09
CA GLY A 67 12.03 7.99 -10.92
C GLY A 67 11.69 9.48 -10.85
N LYS A 68 12.66 10.37 -11.12
CA LYS A 68 12.43 11.81 -11.16
C LYS A 68 11.44 12.20 -12.25
N LYS A 69 11.61 11.67 -13.47
CA LYS A 69 10.67 11.88 -14.58
C LYS A 69 9.26 11.43 -14.24
N LEU A 70 9.12 10.31 -13.54
CA LEU A 70 7.82 9.80 -13.09
C LEU A 70 7.17 10.76 -12.07
N ILE A 71 7.94 11.29 -11.12
CA ILE A 71 7.49 12.32 -10.18
C ILE A 71 7.07 13.59 -10.93
N GLU A 72 7.87 14.06 -11.88
CA GLU A 72 7.56 15.26 -12.67
C GLU A 72 6.28 15.11 -13.50
N GLU A 73 6.05 13.92 -14.08
CA GLU A 73 4.82 13.56 -14.79
C GLU A 73 3.61 13.61 -13.84
N ALA A 74 3.76 13.08 -12.63
CA ALA A 74 2.73 13.10 -11.59
C ALA A 74 2.42 14.53 -11.10
N ASP A 75 3.45 15.33 -10.83
CA ASP A 75 3.35 16.74 -10.42
C ASP A 75 2.74 17.62 -11.52
N SER A 76 2.94 17.24 -12.78
CA SER A 76 2.30 17.91 -13.92
C SER A 76 0.81 17.59 -13.99
N LYS A 77 0.43 16.33 -13.72
CA LYS A 77 -0.97 15.90 -13.69
C LYS A 77 -1.75 16.45 -12.50
N GLU A 78 -1.10 16.64 -11.36
CA GLU A 78 -1.70 17.29 -10.19
C GLU A 78 -2.30 18.66 -10.52
N LYS A 79 -1.64 19.44 -11.37
CA LYS A 79 -2.06 20.79 -11.76
C LYS A 79 -3.21 20.81 -12.77
N MET A 80 -3.57 19.65 -13.33
CA MET A 80 -4.67 19.56 -14.28
C MET A 80 -6.02 19.71 -13.56
N PRO A 81 -7.04 20.30 -14.22
CA PRO A 81 -8.37 20.40 -13.64
C PRO A 81 -8.96 19.01 -13.39
N PHE A 82 -9.84 18.92 -12.41
CA PHE A 82 -10.59 17.72 -12.08
C PHE A 82 -11.38 17.22 -13.30
N ASP A 83 -11.28 15.93 -13.63
CA ASP A 83 -11.87 15.34 -14.83
C ASP A 83 -12.92 14.24 -14.52
N GLN A 84 -13.51 13.65 -15.57
CA GLN A 84 -14.52 12.60 -15.40
C GLN A 84 -13.93 11.28 -14.87
N LEU A 85 -12.66 11.01 -15.15
CA LEU A 85 -12.01 9.79 -14.68
C LEU A 85 -11.72 9.89 -13.17
N ASP A 86 -11.29 11.05 -12.70
CA ASP A 86 -11.19 11.39 -11.28
C ASP A 86 -12.52 11.16 -10.57
N LEU A 87 -13.62 11.64 -11.17
CA LEU A 87 -14.96 11.43 -10.61
C LEU A 87 -15.30 9.94 -10.51
N ALA A 88 -15.08 9.19 -11.59
CA ALA A 88 -15.34 7.74 -11.61
C ALA A 88 -14.54 7.01 -10.53
N ILE A 89 -13.26 7.36 -10.34
CA ILE A 89 -12.39 6.82 -9.29
C ILE A 89 -12.96 7.14 -7.90
N LEU A 90 -13.33 8.39 -7.63
CA LEU A 90 -13.92 8.78 -6.35
C LEU A 90 -15.26 8.07 -6.10
N THR A 91 -16.09 7.90 -7.13
CA THR A 91 -17.34 7.14 -7.04
C THR A 91 -17.07 5.68 -6.67
N GLN A 92 -16.13 5.00 -7.31
CA GLN A 92 -15.79 3.61 -6.96
C GLN A 92 -15.23 3.51 -5.53
N LEU A 93 -14.37 4.44 -5.10
CA LEU A 93 -13.87 4.51 -3.72
C LEU A 93 -15.01 4.70 -2.71
N SER A 94 -16.03 5.51 -3.04
CA SER A 94 -17.19 5.75 -2.18
C SER A 94 -18.06 4.50 -1.98
N THR A 95 -18.03 3.55 -2.93
CA THR A 95 -18.68 2.23 -2.80
C THR A 95 -17.90 1.22 -1.97
N GLY A 96 -16.75 1.62 -1.41
CA GLY A 96 -15.94 0.77 -0.53
C GLY A 96 -14.80 0.02 -1.21
N LYS A 97 -14.56 0.22 -2.51
CA LYS A 97 -13.42 -0.40 -3.23
C LYS A 97 -12.11 0.34 -2.91
N ARG A 98 -11.48 -0.01 -1.79
CA ARG A 98 -10.26 0.64 -1.30
C ARG A 98 -8.96 0.00 -1.80
N ASN A 99 -9.01 -1.22 -2.32
CA ASN A 99 -7.86 -1.91 -2.87
C ASN A 99 -7.55 -1.41 -4.30
N LEU A 100 -6.28 -1.15 -4.61
CA LEU A 100 -5.83 -0.75 -5.95
C LEU A 100 -6.25 -1.77 -7.03
N ALA A 101 -6.18 -3.07 -6.75
CA ALA A 101 -6.50 -4.11 -7.73
C ALA A 101 -7.99 -4.09 -8.11
N ASP A 102 -8.86 -3.96 -7.10
CA ASP A 102 -10.31 -3.87 -7.29
C ASP A 102 -10.70 -2.57 -8.01
N LEU A 103 -10.02 -1.47 -7.67
CA LEU A 103 -10.25 -0.17 -8.29
C LEU A 103 -9.82 -0.15 -9.76
N SER A 104 -8.65 -0.72 -10.06
CA SER A 104 -8.17 -0.89 -11.44
C SER A 104 -9.16 -1.70 -12.29
N THR A 105 -9.66 -2.81 -11.75
CA THR A 105 -10.66 -3.65 -12.41
C THR A 105 -11.99 -2.91 -12.60
N ALA A 106 -12.42 -2.11 -11.61
CA ALA A 106 -13.68 -1.40 -11.65
C ALA A 106 -13.72 -0.25 -12.66
N VAL A 107 -12.59 0.46 -12.82
CA VAL A 107 -12.48 1.62 -13.71
C VAL A 107 -11.96 1.23 -15.10
N ASN A 108 -11.37 0.02 -15.24
CA ASN A 108 -10.83 -0.53 -16.48
C ASN A 108 -9.77 0.38 -17.13
N ILE A 109 -8.77 0.77 -16.36
CA ILE A 109 -7.66 1.63 -16.80
C ILE A 109 -6.31 1.00 -16.47
N SER A 110 -5.24 1.51 -17.09
CA SER A 110 -3.89 1.04 -16.81
C SER A 110 -3.45 1.37 -15.38
N SER A 111 -2.60 0.54 -14.77
CA SER A 111 -2.08 0.78 -13.41
C SER A 111 -1.33 2.11 -13.31
N LYS A 112 -0.59 2.49 -14.36
CA LYS A 112 0.12 3.76 -14.41
C LYS A 112 -0.85 4.94 -14.42
N ASP A 113 -1.89 4.90 -15.26
CA ASP A 113 -2.87 5.98 -15.33
C ASP A 113 -3.62 6.09 -13.99
N LEU A 114 -4.06 4.96 -13.44
CA LEU A 114 -4.69 4.92 -12.13
C LEU A 114 -3.79 5.53 -11.06
N ALA A 115 -2.50 5.18 -11.04
CA ALA A 115 -1.53 5.73 -10.10
C ALA A 115 -1.41 7.25 -10.20
N MET A 116 -1.41 7.79 -11.42
CA MET A 116 -1.34 9.23 -11.66
C MET A 116 -2.61 9.97 -11.23
N HIS A 117 -3.79 9.40 -11.50
CA HIS A 117 -5.07 9.98 -11.06
C HIS A 117 -5.23 9.91 -9.54
N LEU A 118 -4.85 8.80 -8.90
CA LEU A 118 -4.84 8.68 -7.43
C LEU A 118 -3.87 9.67 -6.79
N TYR A 119 -2.69 9.88 -7.39
CA TYR A 119 -1.74 10.90 -6.95
C TYR A 119 -2.35 12.30 -7.02
N LYS A 120 -2.90 12.69 -8.17
CA LYS A 120 -3.62 13.95 -8.35
C LYS A 120 -4.73 14.15 -7.30
N LEU A 121 -5.56 13.13 -7.09
CA LEU A 121 -6.64 13.17 -6.10
C LEU A 121 -6.14 13.31 -4.66
N SER A 122 -5.00 12.71 -4.33
CA SER A 122 -4.35 12.81 -3.02
C SER A 122 -3.83 14.23 -2.77
N GLU A 123 -3.04 14.78 -3.70
CA GLU A 123 -2.48 16.12 -3.56
C GLU A 123 -3.57 17.20 -3.52
N GLN A 124 -4.62 17.06 -4.33
CA GLN A 124 -5.79 17.94 -4.33
C GLN A 124 -6.74 17.74 -3.13
N GLN A 125 -6.35 16.94 -2.13
CA GLN A 125 -7.08 16.70 -0.88
C GLN A 125 -8.47 16.07 -1.07
N TYR A 126 -8.70 15.30 -2.13
CA TYR A 126 -9.91 14.47 -2.30
C TYR A 126 -9.71 13.06 -1.71
N LEU A 127 -8.47 12.59 -1.66
CA LEU A 127 -8.09 11.29 -1.13
C LEU A 127 -7.04 11.47 -0.03
N SER A 128 -7.10 10.63 1.00
CA SER A 128 -6.01 10.43 1.96
C SER A 128 -5.47 9.02 1.78
N ALA A 129 -4.15 8.92 1.64
CA ALA A 129 -3.44 7.65 1.47
C ALA A 129 -2.39 7.50 2.58
N ASP A 130 -2.40 6.35 3.25
CA ASP A 130 -1.45 6.00 4.29
C ASP A 130 -0.88 4.60 4.04
N ILE A 131 0.37 4.39 4.43
CA ILE A 131 1.03 3.09 4.30
C ILE A 131 1.14 2.50 5.70
N ARG A 132 0.57 1.31 5.90
CA ARG A 132 0.68 0.56 7.16
C ARG A 132 1.02 -0.88 6.87
N ASN A 133 2.08 -1.37 7.48
CA ASN A 133 2.53 -2.76 7.34
C ASN A 133 2.67 -3.18 5.86
N GLY A 134 3.25 -2.32 5.03
CA GLY A 134 3.41 -2.55 3.58
C GLY A 134 2.13 -2.51 2.75
N VAL A 135 0.96 -2.29 3.36
CA VAL A 135 -0.32 -2.16 2.67
C VAL A 135 -0.70 -0.67 2.58
N MET A 136 -1.14 -0.27 1.40
CA MET A 136 -1.68 1.06 1.16
C MET A 136 -3.17 1.10 1.54
N ASP A 137 -3.52 1.93 2.52
CA ASP A 137 -4.90 2.24 2.86
C ASP A 137 -5.29 3.58 2.25
N MET A 138 -6.47 3.62 1.64
CA MET A 138 -6.99 4.77 0.92
C MET A 138 -8.38 5.11 1.45
N SER A 139 -8.58 6.37 1.81
CA SER A 139 -9.85 6.88 2.30
C SER A 139 -10.22 8.19 1.61
N LEU A 140 -11.51 8.41 1.37
CA LEU A 140 -12.00 9.68 0.88
C LEU A 140 -11.94 10.72 2.00
N THR A 141 -11.46 11.92 1.66
CA THR A 141 -11.63 13.08 2.54
C THR A 141 -13.08 13.58 2.47
N GLU A 142 -13.44 14.54 3.32
CA GLU A 142 -14.75 15.21 3.23
C GLU A 142 -14.98 15.82 1.83
N LYS A 143 -13.95 16.47 1.28
CA LYS A 143 -13.97 17.04 -0.07
C LYS A 143 -14.17 15.95 -1.13
N GLY A 144 -13.46 14.83 -1.01
CA GLY A 144 -13.61 13.64 -1.87
C GLY A 144 -15.02 13.07 -1.86
N PHE A 145 -15.57 12.90 -0.67
CA PHE A 145 -16.90 12.34 -0.46
C PHE A 145 -18.01 13.23 -1.05
N MET A 146 -17.94 14.55 -0.83
CA MET A 146 -18.90 15.50 -1.39
C MET A 146 -18.87 15.52 -2.91
N GLN A 147 -17.67 15.47 -3.51
CA GLN A 147 -17.50 15.42 -4.96
C GLN A 147 -18.06 14.12 -5.55
N ALA A 148 -17.79 12.97 -4.92
CA ALA A 148 -18.32 11.68 -5.34
C ALA A 148 -19.86 11.65 -5.33
N LYS A 149 -20.46 12.27 -4.29
CA LYS A 149 -21.92 12.35 -4.14
C LYS A 149 -22.58 13.26 -5.18
N ALA A 150 -21.94 14.37 -5.54
CA ALA A 150 -22.44 15.30 -6.55
C ALA A 150 -22.51 14.67 -7.96
N GLY A 151 -21.62 13.71 -8.24
CA GLY A 151 -21.58 13.00 -9.51
C GLY A 151 -22.52 11.79 -9.61
N MET A 152 -23.05 11.30 -8.49
CA MET A 152 -24.04 10.22 -8.55
C MET A 152 -25.37 10.80 -9.04
N PRO A 153 -26.02 10.19 -10.06
CA PRO A 153 -27.40 10.53 -10.35
C PRO A 153 -28.16 10.31 -9.05
N GLN A 154 -28.80 11.35 -8.53
CA GLN A 154 -29.77 11.17 -7.46
C GLN A 154 -30.72 10.11 -8.00
N GLN A 155 -30.69 8.90 -7.41
CA GLN A 155 -31.73 7.93 -7.65
C GLN A 155 -32.98 8.65 -7.22
N ALA A 156 -33.69 9.20 -8.20
CA ALA A 156 -34.97 9.81 -8.00
C ALA A 156 -35.76 8.73 -7.31
N THR A 157 -36.06 8.94 -6.03
CA THR A 157 -36.97 8.10 -5.28
C THR A 157 -38.24 8.12 -6.10
N GLN A 158 -38.43 7.11 -6.94
CA GLN A 158 -39.69 6.91 -7.63
C GLN A 158 -40.67 6.68 -6.50
N ALA A 159 -41.39 7.74 -6.14
CA ALA A 159 -42.55 7.69 -5.30
C ALA A 159 -43.52 6.77 -6.04
N GLN A 160 -43.45 5.48 -5.69
CA GLN A 160 -44.39 4.48 -6.12
C GLN A 160 -45.75 4.98 -5.64
N PRO A 161 -46.71 5.29 -6.53
CA PRO A 161 -48.04 5.72 -6.10
C PRO A 161 -48.62 4.59 -5.26
N GLN A 162 -48.77 4.85 -3.96
CA GLN A 162 -49.51 3.98 -3.06
C GLN A 162 -50.92 3.80 -3.65
N PRO A 163 -51.35 2.59 -4.00
CA PRO A 163 -52.76 2.36 -4.27
C PRO A 163 -53.52 2.64 -2.98
N GLN A 164 -54.40 3.64 -3.01
CA GLN A 164 -55.38 3.88 -1.95
C GLN A 164 -56.23 2.62 -1.78
N ALA A 165 -55.90 1.81 -0.79
CA ALA A 165 -56.78 0.76 -0.31
C ALA A 165 -57.96 1.42 0.39
N GLN A 166 -59.14 1.26 -0.22
CA GLN A 166 -60.43 1.66 0.30
C GLN A 166 -60.63 1.12 1.74
N GLN A 167 -61.07 2.03 2.59
CA GLN A 167 -61.56 1.75 3.94
C GLN A 167 -62.76 0.81 3.86
N GLN A 168 -62.66 -0.34 4.52
CA GLN A 168 -63.81 -1.17 4.87
C GLN A 168 -63.91 -1.23 6.40
N PRO A 169 -65.04 -0.78 7.00
CA PRO A 169 -65.24 -0.85 8.44
C PRO A 169 -65.59 -2.28 8.86
N LYS A 170 -64.92 -2.80 9.90
CA LYS A 170 -65.32 -4.05 10.56
C LYS A 170 -65.45 -3.84 12.08
N PRO A 171 -66.45 -4.44 12.74
CA PRO A 171 -66.89 -4.06 14.07
C PRO A 171 -65.99 -4.61 15.19
N ALA A 172 -66.03 -3.91 16.32
CA ALA A 172 -65.49 -4.29 17.62
C ALA A 172 -66.05 -5.63 18.12
N VAL A 173 -65.27 -6.36 18.95
CA VAL A 173 -65.69 -7.05 20.20
C VAL A 173 -64.46 -7.61 20.97
N GLN A 174 -64.30 -7.11 22.22
CA GLN A 174 -63.88 -7.75 23.49
C GLN A 174 -62.60 -8.62 23.61
N THR A 175 -61.59 -8.13 24.36
CA THR A 175 -61.24 -8.40 25.79
C THR A 175 -60.68 -9.78 26.13
N GLN A 176 -59.41 -9.84 26.55
CA GLN A 176 -59.00 -10.28 27.92
C GLN A 176 -57.48 -10.06 28.17
N PRO A 177 -57.02 -10.10 29.43
CA PRO A 177 -55.90 -9.28 29.91
C PRO A 177 -54.64 -10.06 30.35
N GLN A 178 -53.63 -9.27 30.73
CA GLN A 178 -52.72 -9.51 31.87
C GLN A 178 -51.43 -10.33 31.62
N GLN A 179 -50.28 -9.65 31.71
CA GLN A 179 -49.17 -9.89 32.68
C GLN A 179 -47.88 -9.23 32.14
N THR A 180 -47.50 -8.04 32.61
CA THR A 180 -46.61 -7.68 33.75
C THR A 180 -45.19 -7.33 33.26
N PRO A 181 -44.60 -6.19 33.72
CA PRO A 181 -43.35 -5.64 33.19
C PRO A 181 -42.12 -6.12 33.96
N ALA A 182 -41.02 -6.41 33.26
CA ALA A 182 -39.71 -6.58 33.86
C ALA A 182 -38.83 -5.34 33.58
N ALA A 183 -38.47 -4.69 34.68
CA ALA A 183 -37.71 -3.47 34.79
C ALA A 183 -36.23 -3.60 34.37
N PRO A 184 -35.55 -2.46 34.09
CA PRO A 184 -34.14 -2.43 33.69
C PRO A 184 -33.21 -2.67 34.88
N LYS A 185 -32.12 -3.44 34.65
CA LYS A 185 -31.01 -3.54 35.59
C LYS A 185 -30.03 -2.38 35.38
N PRO A 186 -29.80 -1.51 36.39
CA PRO A 186 -28.64 -0.63 36.43
C PRO A 186 -27.42 -1.42 36.94
N ASN A 187 -26.31 -1.34 36.22
CA ASN A 187 -25.03 -1.90 36.68
C ASN A 187 -24.26 -0.79 37.44
N PRO A 188 -23.88 -0.99 38.70
CA PRO A 188 -23.14 -0.01 39.47
C PRO A 188 -21.62 -0.08 39.21
N THR A 189 -21.07 1.09 38.92
CA THR A 189 -19.85 1.69 39.48
C THR A 189 -18.85 0.73 40.15
N THR A 190 -17.67 0.56 39.54
CA THR A 190 -16.44 0.20 40.25
C THR A 190 -15.53 1.43 40.29
N ALA A 191 -15.33 1.96 41.50
CA ALA A 191 -14.49 3.10 41.78
C ALA A 191 -12.98 2.72 41.74
N PRO A 192 -12.08 3.70 41.63
CA PRO A 192 -10.64 3.50 41.51
C PRO A 192 -9.99 3.22 42.87
N GLN A 193 -9.00 2.32 42.86
CA GLN A 193 -8.17 2.00 44.01
C GLN A 193 -6.92 2.91 44.01
N PRO A 194 -6.71 3.77 45.03
CA PRO A 194 -5.44 4.43 45.27
C PRO A 194 -4.60 3.59 46.24
N GLN A 195 -3.36 3.27 45.86
CA GLN A 195 -2.37 2.76 46.82
C GLN A 195 -1.04 3.49 46.60
N GLN A 196 -0.85 4.53 47.42
CA GLN A 196 0.45 5.03 47.82
C GLN A 196 0.98 4.15 48.95
N GLY A 197 2.29 3.90 48.98
CA GLY A 197 2.98 3.52 50.22
C GLY A 197 4.36 2.88 50.00
N PRO A 198 5.36 3.16 50.86
CA PRO A 198 6.76 3.37 50.47
C PRO A 198 7.71 2.26 50.97
N THR A 199 8.92 2.14 50.40
CA THR A 199 10.23 2.35 51.06
C THR A 199 11.41 1.72 50.27
N PRO A 200 12.63 2.28 50.43
CA PRO A 200 13.83 1.89 49.70
C PRO A 200 14.65 0.85 50.48
N SER A 201 15.52 0.11 49.80
CA SER A 201 16.76 -0.44 50.39
C SER A 201 17.76 -0.80 49.30
N ASN A 202 18.91 -0.13 49.37
CA ASN A 202 20.21 -0.53 48.83
C ASN A 202 20.48 -2.03 49.02
N THR A 203 21.21 -2.65 48.10
CA THR A 203 22.57 -3.20 48.36
C THR A 203 23.22 -3.65 47.05
N ALA A 204 24.49 -3.32 46.92
CA ALA A 204 25.39 -3.59 45.81
C ALA A 204 25.82 -5.06 45.70
N ALA A 205 26.63 -5.31 44.66
CA ALA A 205 27.57 -6.42 44.47
C ALA A 205 27.14 -7.54 43.50
N ALA A 206 27.71 -7.46 42.29
CA ALA A 206 28.20 -8.61 41.52
C ALA A 206 29.30 -9.36 42.32
N PRO A 207 29.84 -10.54 41.93
CA PRO A 207 29.81 -11.18 40.60
C PRO A 207 29.70 -12.73 40.60
N MET A 208 29.82 -13.30 39.39
CA MET A 208 30.39 -14.62 39.04
C MET A 208 29.46 -15.74 38.57
N ALA A 209 29.87 -16.24 37.39
CA ALA A 209 29.96 -17.64 36.97
C ALA A 209 28.65 -18.42 36.80
N ALA A 210 28.18 -18.50 35.55
CA ALA A 210 27.35 -19.61 35.09
C ALA A 210 28.10 -20.36 33.98
N THR A 211 28.60 -21.51 34.40
CA THR A 211 29.27 -22.57 33.65
C THR A 211 28.34 -23.16 32.59
N ALA A 212 28.93 -23.47 31.43
CA ALA A 212 28.30 -24.23 30.35
C ALA A 212 27.94 -25.66 30.79
N GLN A 213 26.77 -26.14 30.36
CA GLN A 213 26.55 -27.56 30.12
C GLN A 213 25.45 -27.78 29.05
N PRO A 214 25.73 -28.55 27.97
CA PRO A 214 24.74 -28.91 26.97
C PRO A 214 23.96 -30.16 27.40
N GLN A 215 22.63 -30.09 27.35
CA GLN A 215 21.76 -31.22 27.69
C GLN A 215 21.01 -31.71 26.45
N ALA A 216 21.45 -32.90 26.05
CA ALA A 216 20.76 -34.02 25.43
C ALA A 216 19.48 -33.77 24.59
N ALA A 217 19.61 -34.22 23.35
CA ALA A 217 18.54 -34.62 22.46
C ALA A 217 17.65 -35.71 23.07
N GLN A 218 16.33 -35.52 22.92
CA GLN A 218 15.34 -36.56 22.60
C GLN A 218 13.99 -35.88 22.49
N GLN A 219 13.49 -35.69 21.27
CA GLN A 219 12.05 -35.53 21.06
C GLN A 219 11.62 -36.22 19.78
N GLU A 220 10.49 -36.88 19.93
CA GLU A 220 9.99 -37.98 19.15
C GLU A 220 9.64 -37.62 17.71
N GLN A 221 10.04 -38.55 16.87
CA GLN A 221 9.63 -38.79 15.51
C GLN A 221 8.14 -39.13 15.47
N MET A 222 7.30 -38.20 15.02
CA MET A 222 5.98 -38.51 14.47
C MET A 222 5.91 -38.09 13.01
N GLN A 223 5.51 -39.07 12.20
CA GLN A 223 5.46 -39.09 10.75
C GLN A 223 4.55 -38.00 10.16
N HIS A 224 5.02 -37.30 9.13
CA HIS A 224 4.20 -36.69 8.08
C HIS A 224 4.97 -36.79 6.75
N PRO A 225 4.72 -37.79 5.90
CA PRO A 225 5.47 -37.99 4.65
C PRO A 225 4.80 -37.35 3.41
N ALA A 226 4.08 -36.23 3.56
CA ALA A 226 3.29 -35.65 2.45
C ALA A 226 3.76 -34.27 1.96
N GLU A 227 4.52 -33.49 2.74
CA GLU A 227 4.78 -32.06 2.41
C GLU A 227 6.11 -31.82 1.67
N ASP A 228 7.06 -32.75 1.73
CA ASP A 228 8.40 -32.55 1.10
C ASP A 228 8.38 -32.61 -0.43
N LYS A 229 7.35 -33.21 -1.05
CA LYS A 229 7.24 -33.25 -2.52
C LYS A 229 6.74 -31.94 -3.12
N GLU A 230 5.83 -31.22 -2.46
CA GLU A 230 5.33 -29.93 -2.95
C GLU A 230 6.38 -28.82 -2.81
N ILE A 231 7.17 -28.83 -1.73
CA ILE A 231 8.24 -27.84 -1.52
C ILE A 231 9.36 -28.04 -2.57
N ALA A 232 9.68 -29.29 -2.93
CA ALA A 232 10.66 -29.59 -3.96
C ALA A 232 10.19 -29.20 -5.38
N GLU A 233 8.90 -29.31 -5.70
CA GLU A 233 8.36 -28.85 -7.00
C GLU A 233 8.26 -27.32 -7.09
N MET A 234 7.91 -26.63 -6.01
CA MET A 234 7.83 -25.17 -6.00
C MET A 234 9.22 -24.51 -6.17
N GLN A 235 10.26 -25.09 -5.57
CA GLN A 235 11.65 -24.63 -5.76
C GLN A 235 12.17 -24.88 -7.19
N LYS A 236 11.65 -25.91 -7.87
CA LYS A 236 11.96 -26.21 -9.28
C LYS A 236 11.28 -25.25 -10.25
N GLN A 237 10.09 -24.73 -9.91
CA GLN A 237 9.44 -23.68 -10.72
C GLN A 237 10.16 -22.33 -10.61
N LEU A 238 10.64 -21.96 -9.42
CA LEU A 238 11.39 -20.70 -9.22
C LEU A 238 12.75 -20.66 -9.94
N SER A 239 13.38 -21.81 -10.15
CA SER A 239 14.66 -21.93 -10.87
C SER A 239 14.52 -22.05 -12.40
N SER A 240 13.28 -22.17 -12.92
CA SER A 240 13.01 -22.28 -14.36
C SER A 240 12.83 -20.92 -15.07
N GLN A 241 12.82 -19.79 -14.35
CA GLN A 241 13.02 -18.47 -14.95
C GLN A 241 14.50 -18.28 -15.29
N GLN A 242 14.94 -19.00 -16.33
CA GLN A 242 16.23 -18.77 -16.97
C GLN A 242 16.29 -17.32 -17.43
N VAL A 243 17.11 -16.54 -16.73
CA VAL A 243 17.61 -15.25 -17.16
C VAL A 243 18.16 -15.42 -18.57
N LYS A 244 17.41 -14.97 -19.58
CA LYS A 244 17.85 -14.97 -20.98
C LYS A 244 19.14 -14.15 -21.04
N LYS A 245 20.26 -14.82 -21.29
CA LYS A 245 21.56 -14.19 -21.53
C LYS A 245 21.36 -13.04 -22.52
N PRO A 246 21.84 -11.82 -22.22
CA PRO A 246 21.73 -10.70 -23.15
C PRO A 246 22.41 -11.11 -24.47
N SER A 247 21.65 -11.02 -25.58
CA SER A 247 22.16 -11.43 -26.88
C SER A 247 23.28 -10.49 -27.29
N LYS A 248 24.38 -11.06 -27.80
CA LYS A 248 25.54 -10.31 -28.33
C LYS A 248 25.13 -9.27 -29.38
N THR A 249 23.98 -9.46 -30.02
CA THR A 249 23.35 -8.54 -30.97
C THR A 249 23.13 -7.14 -30.41
N ILE A 250 22.76 -7.00 -29.12
CA ILE A 250 22.55 -5.68 -28.50
C ILE A 250 23.86 -4.90 -28.43
N TYR A 251 24.98 -5.57 -28.16
CA TYR A 251 26.30 -4.94 -28.09
C TYR A 251 26.75 -4.39 -29.44
N TYR A 252 26.51 -5.13 -30.54
CA TYR A 252 26.82 -4.67 -31.89
C TYR A 252 25.97 -3.46 -32.31
N VAL A 253 24.68 -3.43 -31.95
CA VAL A 253 23.81 -2.29 -32.27
C VAL A 253 24.28 -1.04 -31.53
N VAL A 254 24.64 -1.15 -30.24
CA VAL A 254 25.16 0.00 -29.48
C VAL A 254 26.49 0.49 -30.05
N ALA A 255 27.41 -0.41 -30.43
CA ALA A 255 28.69 -0.04 -31.03
C ALA A 255 28.52 0.72 -32.36
N VAL A 256 27.60 0.29 -33.22
CA VAL A 256 27.32 0.97 -34.50
C VAL A 256 26.75 2.37 -34.26
N VAL A 257 25.83 2.54 -33.30
CA VAL A 257 25.27 3.86 -32.98
C VAL A 257 26.35 4.83 -32.49
N VAL A 258 27.28 4.37 -31.65
CA VAL A 258 28.40 5.20 -31.16
C VAL A 258 29.31 5.63 -32.32
N ILE A 259 29.62 4.73 -33.26
CA ILE A 259 30.43 5.07 -34.44
C ILE A 259 29.74 6.14 -35.31
N ILE A 260 28.43 6.01 -35.53
CA ILE A 260 27.66 7.00 -36.31
C ILE A 260 27.69 8.38 -35.65
N ILE A 261 27.55 8.45 -34.31
CA ILE A 261 27.61 9.71 -33.58
C ILE A 261 28.99 10.36 -33.70
N ILE A 262 30.07 9.57 -33.60
CA ILE A 262 31.44 10.07 -33.75
C ILE A 262 31.67 10.60 -35.17
N LEU A 263 31.24 9.86 -36.20
CA LEU A 263 31.35 10.31 -37.60
C LEU A 263 30.57 11.60 -37.85
N ALA A 264 29.35 11.71 -37.33
CA ALA A 264 28.55 12.93 -37.43
C ALA A 264 29.22 14.13 -36.73
N ALA A 265 29.83 13.90 -35.56
CA ALA A 265 30.55 14.94 -34.82
C ALA A 265 31.84 15.39 -35.53
N LEU A 266 32.56 14.47 -36.19
CA LEU A 266 33.75 14.79 -36.97
C LEU A 266 33.40 15.56 -38.26
N PHE A 267 32.30 15.19 -38.93
CA PHE A 267 31.77 15.90 -40.10
C PHE A 267 31.32 17.32 -39.72
N ALA A 268 30.61 17.48 -38.61
CA ALA A 268 30.18 18.79 -38.11
C ALA A 268 31.36 19.71 -37.71
N LYS A 269 32.50 19.12 -37.35
CA LYS A 269 33.74 19.86 -37.05
C LYS A 269 34.61 20.12 -38.28
N GLY A 270 34.21 19.67 -39.47
CA GLY A 270 34.98 19.82 -40.71
C GLY A 270 36.32 19.08 -40.69
N ILE A 271 36.45 18.04 -39.85
CA ILE A 271 37.64 17.19 -39.77
C ILE A 271 37.56 16.06 -40.81
N LEU A 272 36.35 15.73 -41.27
CA LEU A 272 36.02 14.73 -42.28
C LEU A 272 35.33 15.36 -43.48
#